data_AF-A0A9Q4BWL7-F1
#
_entry.id   AF-A0A9Q4BWL7-F1
#
_cell.length_a   1.000
_cell.length_b   1.000
_cell.length_c   1.000
_cell.angle_alpha   90.00
_cell.angle_beta   90.00
_cell.angle_gamma   90.00
#
_symmetry.space_group_name_H-M   'P 1'
#
loop_
_entity.id
_entity.type
_entity.pdbx_description
1 polymer ?
#
loop_
_entity_poly.entity_id
_entity_poly.type
_entity_poly.pdbx_seq_one_letter_code
_entity_poly.pdbx_strand_id
1 'polypeptide(L)'
;MEEIKRLEESALRLEPGFEEREKLLKKVTDYSEEFLKNVYSLPAYNFNAGKGEGIYDFPIQDAPLDFSKVLDILKTNVDTPGLNPASRGHLGYIPGDSIDAAYGGFFNLCQSGKKALNGIETSCKVFP
;
A
#
# COMPACT_ATOMS: atom_id res chain seq x y z
N MET A 1 8.67 -35.09 -13.51
CA MET A 1 8.26 -34.28 -14.69
C MET A 1 6.79 -33.88 -14.61
N GLU A 2 5.87 -34.78 -14.25
CA GLU A 2 4.44 -34.47 -14.01
C GLU A 2 4.20 -33.39 -12.95
N GLU A 3 4.93 -33.45 -11.83
CA GLU A 3 4.82 -32.46 -10.75
C GLU A 3 5.16 -31.04 -11.20
N ILE A 4 6.20 -30.88 -12.03
CA ILE A 4 6.63 -29.60 -12.57
C ILE A 4 5.55 -29.01 -13.49
N LYS A 5 4.96 -29.84 -14.35
CA LYS A 5 3.87 -29.40 -15.24
C LYS A 5 2.62 -28.95 -14.47
N ARG A 6 2.27 -29.66 -13.38
CA ARG A 6 1.16 -29.26 -12.51
C ARG A 6 1.41 -27.92 -11.81
N LEU A 7 2.64 -27.69 -11.34
CA LEU A 7 3.04 -26.43 -10.72
C LEU A 7 3.08 -25.28 -11.73
N GLU A 8 3.53 -25.54 -12.95
CA GLU A 8 3.52 -24.58 -14.06
C GLU A 8 2.10 -24.12 -14.42
N GLU A 9 1.15 -25.05 -14.54
CA GLU A 9 -0.27 -24.71 -14.77
C GLU A 9 -0.87 -23.89 -13.63
N SER A 10 -0.42 -24.10 -12.39
CA SER A 10 -0.86 -23.33 -11.23
C SER A 10 -0.23 -21.94 -11.19
N ALA A 11 1.06 -21.83 -11.52
CA ALA A 11 1.79 -20.56 -11.58
C ALA A 11 1.29 -19.65 -12.70
N LEU A 12 0.93 -20.21 -13.86
CA LEU A 12 0.37 -19.43 -14.99
C LEU A 12 -0.94 -18.73 -14.63
N ARG A 13 -1.72 -19.28 -13.69
CA ARG A 13 -2.94 -18.63 -13.18
C ARG A 13 -2.64 -17.43 -12.26
N LEU A 14 -1.42 -17.32 -11.76
CA LEU A 14 -0.97 -16.19 -10.93
C LEU A 14 -0.36 -15.05 -11.78
N GLU A 15 -0.22 -15.25 -13.09
CA GLU A 15 0.33 -14.29 -14.06
C GLU A 15 -0.81 -13.73 -14.94
N PRO A 16 -1.63 -12.79 -14.43
CA PRO A 16 -2.77 -12.26 -15.17
C PRO A 16 -2.34 -11.65 -16.49
N GLY A 17 -3.14 -11.85 -17.54
CA GLY A 17 -2.91 -11.28 -18.87
C GLY A 17 -3.06 -9.74 -18.89
N PHE A 18 -2.75 -9.10 -20.02
CA PHE A 18 -2.81 -7.64 -20.14
C PHE A 18 -4.15 -7.03 -19.70
N GLU A 19 -5.27 -7.55 -20.23
CA GLU A 19 -6.61 -7.03 -19.93
C GLU A 19 -7.00 -7.20 -18.45
N GLU A 20 -6.59 -8.30 -17.84
CA GLU A 20 -6.86 -8.56 -16.43
C GLU A 20 -6.03 -7.65 -15.54
N ARG A 21 -4.73 -7.48 -15.84
CA ARG A 21 -3.86 -6.51 -15.17
C ARG A 21 -4.40 -5.10 -15.29
N GLU A 22 -4.89 -4.69 -16.46
CA GLU A 22 -5.47 -3.36 -16.65
C GLU A 22 -6.69 -3.14 -15.73
N LYS A 23 -7.58 -4.13 -15.62
CA LYS A 23 -8.73 -4.08 -14.70
C LYS A 23 -8.30 -3.99 -13.25
N LEU A 24 -7.30 -4.77 -12.83
CA LEU A 24 -6.76 -4.74 -11.48
C LEU A 24 -6.11 -3.39 -11.16
N LEU A 25 -5.27 -2.88 -12.08
CA LEU A 25 -4.63 -1.58 -11.96
C LEU A 25 -5.67 -0.47 -11.83
N LYS A 26 -6.74 -0.51 -12.62
CA LYS A 26 -7.83 0.46 -12.49
C LYS A 26 -8.45 0.45 -11.09
N LYS A 27 -8.70 -0.72 -10.50
CA LYS A 27 -9.21 -0.83 -9.11
C LYS A 27 -8.25 -0.22 -8.09
N VAL A 28 -6.93 -0.48 -8.23
CA VAL A 28 -5.90 0.09 -7.34
C VAL A 28 -5.83 1.61 -7.47
N THR A 29 -5.88 2.13 -8.70
CA THR A 29 -5.85 3.57 -8.95
C THR A 29 -7.08 4.24 -8.39
N ASP A 30 -8.28 3.70 -8.65
CA ASP A 30 -9.53 4.25 -8.13
C ASP A 30 -9.52 4.30 -6.58
N TYR A 31 -9.03 3.22 -5.94
CA TYR A 31 -8.85 3.15 -4.50
C TYR A 31 -7.88 4.22 -3.96
N SER A 32 -6.70 4.32 -4.57
CA SER A 32 -5.65 5.26 -4.17
C SER A 32 -6.10 6.71 -4.31
N GLU A 33 -6.79 7.03 -5.40
CA GLU A 33 -7.37 8.35 -5.65
C GLU A 33 -8.44 8.71 -4.61
N GLU A 34 -9.30 7.76 -4.24
CA GLU A 34 -10.28 7.96 -3.17
C GLU A 34 -9.58 8.22 -1.82
N PHE A 35 -8.55 7.43 -1.49
CA PHE A 35 -7.77 7.62 -0.27
C PHE A 35 -7.12 9.01 -0.22
N LEU A 36 -6.39 9.40 -1.27
CA LEU A 36 -5.67 10.68 -1.34
C LEU A 36 -6.61 11.90 -1.29
N LYS A 37 -7.81 11.80 -1.87
CA LYS A 37 -8.82 12.87 -1.80
C LYS A 37 -9.31 13.11 -0.37
N ASN A 38 -9.36 12.07 0.45
CA ASN A 38 -9.95 12.14 1.78
C ASN A 38 -8.91 12.20 2.91
N VAL A 39 -7.65 11.83 2.66
CA VAL A 39 -6.64 11.69 3.73
C VAL A 39 -6.45 12.96 4.59
N TYR A 40 -6.57 14.15 4.00
CA TYR A 40 -6.44 15.42 4.71
C TYR A 40 -7.70 15.87 5.46
N SER A 41 -8.88 15.33 5.11
CA SER A 41 -10.16 15.65 5.75
C SER A 41 -10.54 14.66 6.84
N LEU A 42 -9.89 13.49 6.89
CA LEU A 42 -10.10 12.49 7.93
C LEU A 42 -9.53 12.95 9.29
N PRO A 43 -10.12 12.45 10.40
CA PRO A 43 -9.59 12.69 11.74
C PRO A 43 -8.12 12.27 11.86
N ALA A 44 -7.36 12.99 12.69
CA ALA A 44 -5.96 12.65 12.97
C ALA A 44 -5.80 11.29 13.65
N TYR A 45 -6.84 10.83 14.35
CA TYR A 45 -6.89 9.52 14.95
C TYR A 45 -8.30 8.95 14.86
N ASN A 46 -8.40 7.70 14.40
CA ASN A 46 -9.64 6.95 14.34
C ASN A 46 -9.63 5.84 15.39
N PHE A 47 -10.36 6.06 16.48
CA PHE A 47 -10.54 5.06 17.53
C PHE A 47 -11.62 4.07 17.11
N ASN A 48 -11.21 2.99 16.46
CA ASN A 48 -12.04 1.81 16.25
C ASN A 48 -11.78 0.80 17.39
N ALA A 49 -12.84 0.35 18.08
CA ALA A 49 -12.73 -0.60 19.19
C ALA A 49 -12.01 -1.91 18.80
N GLY A 50 -12.25 -2.39 17.57
CA GLY A 50 -11.60 -3.59 17.05
C GLY A 50 -10.17 -3.35 16.54
N LYS A 51 -9.70 -2.09 16.42
CA LYS A 51 -8.33 -1.73 16.00
C LYS A 51 -7.80 -2.47 14.75
N GLY A 52 -8.69 -2.87 13.84
CA GLY A 52 -8.33 -3.63 12.64
C GLY A 52 -8.19 -5.15 12.83
N GLU A 53 -8.61 -5.71 13.97
CA GLU A 53 -8.53 -7.16 14.26
C GLU A 53 -9.28 -8.03 13.25
N GLY A 54 -10.25 -7.46 12.51
CA GLY A 54 -10.95 -8.14 11.42
C GLY A 54 -10.03 -8.62 10.29
N ILE A 55 -8.77 -8.16 10.22
CA ILE A 55 -7.79 -8.75 9.29
C ILE A 55 -7.47 -10.22 9.61
N TYR A 56 -7.58 -10.63 10.88
CA TYR A 56 -7.29 -12.00 11.30
C TYR A 56 -8.34 -13.01 10.83
N ASP A 57 -9.53 -12.54 10.46
CA ASP A 57 -10.57 -13.37 9.84
C ASP A 57 -10.24 -13.74 8.38
N PHE A 58 -9.20 -13.14 7.81
CA PHE A 58 -8.72 -13.38 6.44
C PHE A 58 -7.26 -13.85 6.43
N PRO A 59 -6.98 -15.06 6.97
CA PRO A 59 -5.63 -15.63 6.89
C PRO A 59 -5.23 -15.91 5.43
N ILE A 60 -3.93 -16.07 5.20
CA ILE A 60 -3.42 -16.54 3.91
C ILE A 60 -4.05 -17.91 3.62
N GLN A 61 -4.67 -18.03 2.45
CA GLN A 61 -5.43 -19.22 2.03
C GLN A 61 -5.13 -19.55 0.57
N ASP A 62 -5.29 -20.83 0.22
CA ASP A 62 -5.07 -21.30 -1.16
C ASP A 62 -6.20 -20.89 -2.12
N ALA A 63 -7.40 -20.62 -1.58
CA ALA A 63 -8.55 -20.22 -2.37
C ALA A 63 -8.45 -18.73 -2.78
N PRO A 64 -8.74 -18.40 -4.05
CA PRO A 64 -8.68 -17.01 -4.51
C PRO A 64 -9.71 -16.15 -3.77
N LEU A 65 -9.36 -14.89 -3.53
CA LEU A 65 -10.25 -13.87 -3.01
C LEU A 65 -10.52 -12.84 -4.11
N ASP A 66 -11.75 -12.32 -4.18
CA ASP A 66 -12.04 -11.21 -5.08
C ASP A 66 -11.17 -9.99 -4.72
N PHE A 67 -10.57 -9.38 -5.74
CA PHE A 67 -9.62 -8.28 -5.54
C PHE A 67 -10.27 -7.03 -4.93
N SER A 68 -11.54 -6.74 -5.23
CA SER A 68 -12.24 -5.62 -4.60
C SER A 68 -12.45 -5.90 -3.11
N LYS A 69 -12.80 -7.13 -2.75
CA LYS A 69 -12.87 -7.55 -1.35
C LYS A 69 -11.52 -7.43 -0.62
N VAL A 70 -10.40 -7.73 -1.29
CA VAL A 70 -9.06 -7.50 -0.72
C VAL A 70 -8.84 -6.03 -0.40
N LEU A 71 -9.17 -5.13 -1.33
CA LEU A 71 -9.05 -3.68 -1.11
C LEU A 71 -9.97 -3.20 0.02
N ASP A 72 -11.18 -3.74 0.14
CA ASP A 72 -12.10 -3.40 1.23
C ASP A 72 -11.57 -3.85 2.60
N ILE A 73 -10.96 -5.03 2.68
CA ILE A 73 -10.31 -5.53 3.89
C ILE A 73 -9.15 -4.62 4.27
N LEU A 74 -8.31 -4.23 3.31
CA LEU A 74 -7.18 -3.31 3.51
C LEU A 74 -7.69 -1.95 4.02
N LYS A 75 -8.67 -1.37 3.34
CA LYS A 75 -9.30 -0.10 3.73
C LYS A 75 -9.79 -0.15 5.17
N THR A 76 -10.56 -1.17 5.50
CA THR A 76 -11.30 -1.26 6.77
C THR A 76 -10.39 -1.57 7.94
N ASN A 77 -9.43 -2.48 7.75
CA ASN A 77 -8.67 -3.06 8.85
C ASN A 77 -7.23 -2.53 8.94
N VAL A 78 -6.71 -1.89 7.89
CA VAL A 78 -5.32 -1.40 7.86
C VAL A 78 -5.30 0.12 7.71
N ASP A 79 -5.94 0.66 6.69
CA ASP A 79 -5.77 2.08 6.33
C ASP A 79 -6.67 3.03 7.15
N THR A 80 -7.84 2.55 7.60
CA THR A 80 -8.82 3.34 8.36
C THR A 80 -8.55 3.44 9.88
N PRO A 81 -8.19 2.36 10.60
CA PRO A 81 -8.04 2.43 12.05
C PRO A 81 -6.68 3.02 12.46
N GLY A 82 -6.67 3.75 13.58
CA GLY A 82 -5.44 4.25 14.17
C GLY A 82 -5.09 5.67 13.74
N LEU A 83 -3.78 5.95 13.66
CA LEU A 83 -3.25 7.30 13.43
C LEU A 83 -3.27 7.62 11.93
N ASN A 84 -3.71 8.82 11.59
CA ASN A 84 -3.56 9.41 10.25
C ASN A 84 -2.46 10.49 10.29
N PRO A 85 -1.21 10.17 9.94
CA PRO A 85 -0.09 11.09 10.04
C PRO A 85 -0.15 12.25 9.06
N ALA A 86 -0.93 12.12 7.99
CA ALA A 86 -1.14 13.15 6.97
C ALA A 86 -2.24 14.15 7.35
N SER A 87 -3.03 13.87 8.40
CA SER A 87 -4.04 14.80 8.90
C SER A 87 -3.39 16.09 9.41
N ARG A 88 -4.01 17.23 9.13
CA ARG A 88 -3.58 18.55 9.65
C ARG A 88 -3.68 18.66 11.17
N GLY A 89 -4.46 17.77 11.81
CA GLY A 89 -4.58 17.66 13.26
C GLY A 89 -3.53 16.76 13.92
N HIS A 90 -2.64 16.14 13.14
CA HIS A 90 -1.56 15.32 13.69
C HIS A 90 -0.48 16.21 14.29
N LEU A 91 -0.42 16.25 15.62
CA LEU A 91 0.58 16.98 16.41
C LEU A 91 1.63 16.02 17.01
N GLY A 92 1.76 14.81 16.46
CA GLY A 92 2.70 13.80 16.94
C GLY A 92 4.15 14.07 16.51
N TYR A 93 5.08 13.37 17.16
CA TYR A 93 6.54 13.61 17.09
C TYR A 93 7.14 13.49 15.68
N ILE A 94 6.58 12.62 14.82
CA ILE A 94 7.03 12.42 13.44
C ILE A 94 5.86 12.78 12.50
N PRO A 95 5.98 13.86 11.70
CA PRO A 95 4.97 14.20 10.70
C PRO A 95 4.90 13.10 9.61
N GLY A 96 3.70 12.91 9.05
CA GLY A 96 3.50 11.97 7.96
C GLY A 96 4.33 12.31 6.72
N ASP A 97 4.75 11.27 6.02
CA ASP A 97 5.56 11.40 4.81
C ASP A 97 4.74 11.96 3.62
N SER A 98 5.38 12.66 2.69
CA SER A 98 4.70 13.29 1.54
C SER A 98 4.60 12.35 0.34
N ILE A 99 3.74 12.70 -0.64
CA ILE A 99 3.67 11.97 -1.91
C ILE A 99 5.00 11.99 -2.67
N ASP A 100 5.76 13.07 -2.57
CA ASP A 100 7.07 13.21 -3.19
C ASP A 100 8.09 12.24 -2.60
N ALA A 101 8.03 12.02 -1.28
CA ALA A 101 8.88 11.07 -0.61
C ALA A 101 8.55 9.62 -0.98
N ALA A 102 7.26 9.29 -1.15
CA ALA A 102 6.84 7.99 -1.67
C ALA A 102 7.41 7.72 -3.08
N TYR A 103 7.31 8.70 -4.00
CA TYR A 103 7.93 8.61 -5.32
C TYR A 103 9.46 8.52 -5.24
N GLY A 104 10.08 9.29 -4.35
CA GLY A 104 11.52 9.23 -4.10
C GLY A 104 11.96 7.83 -3.67
N GLY A 105 11.24 7.22 -2.73
CA GLY A 105 11.46 5.83 -2.29
C GLY A 105 11.33 4.83 -3.43
N PHE A 106 10.29 4.95 -4.24
CA PHE A 106 10.10 4.09 -5.42
C PHE A 106 11.25 4.23 -6.43
N PHE A 107 11.62 5.46 -6.80
CA PHE A 107 12.73 5.68 -7.73
C PHE A 107 14.08 5.23 -7.19
N ASN A 108 14.28 5.29 -5.88
CA ASN A 108 15.50 4.82 -5.23
C ASN A 108 15.72 3.30 -5.39
N LEU A 109 14.68 2.53 -5.74
CA LEU A 109 14.78 1.10 -6.07
C LEU A 109 15.43 0.86 -7.44
N CYS A 110 15.48 1.87 -8.32
CA CYS A 110 16.08 1.78 -9.65
C CYS A 110 17.51 2.31 -9.66
N GLN A 111 18.39 1.72 -10.47
CA GLN A 111 19.82 2.10 -10.54
C GLN A 111 20.04 3.59 -10.88
N SER A 112 19.25 4.11 -11.83
CA SER A 112 19.30 5.53 -12.22
C SER A 112 18.81 6.44 -11.09
N GLY A 113 17.71 6.08 -10.43
CA GLY A 113 17.16 6.84 -9.31
C GLY A 113 18.08 6.84 -8.10
N LYS A 114 18.68 5.69 -7.75
CA LYS A 114 19.68 5.58 -6.67
C LYS A 114 20.90 6.48 -6.91
N LYS A 115 21.34 6.61 -8.17
CA LYS A 115 22.43 7.54 -8.53
C LYS A 115 21.99 8.99 -8.42
N ALA A 116 20.78 9.32 -8.89
CA ALA A 116 20.25 10.67 -8.86
C ALA A 116 19.91 11.16 -7.43
N LEU A 117 19.51 10.24 -6.55
CA LEU A 117 19.13 10.51 -5.16
C LEU A 117 20.26 10.22 -4.17
N ASN A 118 21.49 10.06 -4.64
CA ASN A 118 22.64 9.81 -3.76
C ASN A 118 22.81 10.97 -2.76
N GLY A 119 22.89 10.65 -1.46
CA GLY A 119 22.99 11.65 -0.39
C GLY A 119 21.64 12.06 0.20
N ILE A 120 20.51 11.60 -0.35
CA ILE A 120 19.17 11.92 0.20
C ILE A 120 19.00 11.41 1.64
N GLU A 121 19.71 10.36 2.03
CA GLU A 121 19.76 9.85 3.41
C GLU A 121 20.35 10.84 4.42
N THR A 122 21.02 11.90 3.95
CA THR A 122 21.57 12.97 4.77
C THR A 122 20.67 14.21 4.85
N SER A 123 19.59 14.27 4.06
CA SER A 123 18.71 15.44 3.94
C SER A 123 18.01 15.84 5.24
N CYS A 124 17.74 14.88 6.13
CA CYS A 124 17.12 15.11 7.44
C CYS A 124 18.12 15.23 8.59
N LYS A 125 19.43 15.28 8.31
CA LYS A 125 20.42 15.60 9.35
C LYS A 125 20.27 17.08 9.71
N VAL A 126 19.56 17.34 10.80
CA VAL A 126 19.62 18.64 11.48
C VAL A 126 21.09 18.83 11.86
N PHE A 127 21.77 19.74 11.18
CA PHE A 127 23.16 20.08 11.48
C PHE A 127 23.26 20.56 12.96
N PRO A 128 24.31 20.21 13.71
CA PRO A 128 24.64 20.92 14.94
C PRO A 128 25.02 22.38 14.65
#